data_AF-A0A3M0XP98-F1
#
_entry.id   AF-A0A3M0XP98-F1
#
_cell.length_a   1.000
_cell.length_b   1.000
_cell.length_c   1.000
_cell.angle_alpha   90.00
_cell.angle_beta   90.00
_cell.angle_gamma   90.00
#
_symmetry.space_group_name_H-M   'P 1'
#
loop_
_entity.id
_entity.type
_entity.pdbx_description
1 polymer ?
#
loop_
_entity_poly.entity_id
_entity_poly.type
_entity_poly.pdbx_seq_one_letter_code
_entity_poly.pdbx_strand_id
1 'polypeptide(L)' 'MVKVALFVRLEAKPGKEKEVEQFLLGGLPLVQEEPATTAWFAIRLGPSTFGIFDAFPDEAGRQAHL' A
#
# COMPACT_ATOMS: atom_id res chain seq x y z
N MET A 1 6.53 -18.67 -1.97
CA MET A 1 5.21 -18.74 -1.29
C MET A 1 5.09 -17.50 -0.44
N VAL A 2 3.98 -16.75 -0.55
CA VAL A 2 3.68 -15.58 0.30
C VAL A 2 3.36 -16.06 1.72
N LYS A 3 3.92 -15.40 2.75
CA LYS A 3 3.75 -15.80 4.16
C LYS A 3 3.33 -14.67 5.09
N VAL A 4 3.67 -13.43 4.74
CA VAL A 4 3.37 -12.23 5.54
C VAL A 4 2.80 -11.13 4.65
N ALA A 5 2.07 -10.21 5.26
CA ALA A 5 1.39 -9.11 4.61
C ALA A 5 1.30 -7.90 5.56
N LEU A 6 1.09 -6.71 5.01
CA LEU A 6 0.59 -5.55 5.76
C LEU A 6 -0.83 -5.21 5.31
N PHE A 7 -1.60 -4.67 6.25
CA PHE A 7 -2.83 -3.96 5.96
C PHE A 7 -2.78 -2.62 6.65
N VAL A 8 -2.66 -1.56 5.86
CA VAL A 8 -2.57 -0.18 6.35
C VAL A 8 -3.86 0.53 6.00
N ARG A 9 -4.57 1.05 7.01
CA ARG A 9 -5.75 1.89 6.81
C ARG A 9 -5.35 3.36 6.90
N LEU A 10 -5.81 4.15 5.93
CA LEU A 10 -5.55 5.57 5.82
C LEU A 10 -6.88 6.33 5.88
N GLU A 11 -6.98 7.29 6.79
CA GLU A 11 -8.11 8.23 6.85
C GLU A 11 -7.67 9.57 6.30
N ALA A 12 -8.28 9.98 5.18
CA ALA A 12 -8.04 11.29 4.61
C ALA A 12 -8.59 12.38 5.55
N LYS A 13 -7.82 13.44 5.76
CA LYS A 13 -8.34 14.66 6.37
C LYS A 13 -9.42 15.26 5.47
N PRO A 14 -10.41 15.98 6.01
CA PRO A 14 -11.44 16.62 5.20
C PRO A 14 -10.85 17.49 4.08
N GLY A 15 -11.27 17.25 2.84
CA GLY A 15 -10.80 17.97 1.67
C GLY A 15 -9.43 17.52 1.15
N LYS A 16 -8.89 16.39 1.63
CA LYS A 16 -7.64 15.77 1.18
C LYS A 16 -7.81 14.40 0.54
N GLU A 17 -9.04 14.00 0.26
CA GLU A 17 -9.36 12.67 -0.26
C GLU A 17 -8.71 12.44 -1.62
N LYS A 18 -8.74 13.46 -2.50
CA LYS A 18 -8.12 13.38 -3.82
C LYS A 18 -6.60 13.33 -3.72
N GLU A 19 -5.99 14.08 -2.82
CA GLU A 19 -4.55 14.04 -2.59
C GLU A 19 -4.09 12.68 -2.06
N VAL A 20 -4.86 12.03 -1.17
CA VAL A 20 -4.55 10.67 -0.72
C VAL A 20 -4.69 9.67 -1.87
N GLU A 21 -5.73 9.78 -2.69
CA GLU A 21 -5.90 8.94 -3.89
C GLU A 21 -4.71 9.09 -4.87
N GLN A 22 -4.28 10.33 -5.14
CA GLN A 22 -3.13 10.59 -6.01
C GLN A 22 -1.81 10.13 -5.38
N PHE A 23 -1.64 10.29 -4.07
CA PHE A 23 -0.48 9.76 -3.33
C PHE A 23 -0.39 8.24 -3.49
N LEU A 24 -1.50 7.52 -3.32
CA LEU A 24 -1.54 6.07 -3.49
C LEU A 24 -1.24 5.65 -4.94
N LEU A 25 -1.83 6.33 -5.93
CA LEU A 25 -1.52 6.05 -7.35
C LEU A 25 -0.04 6.30 -7.67
N GLY A 26 0.56 7.34 -7.08
CA GLY A 26 1.98 7.64 -7.21
C GLY A 26 2.92 6.62 -6.55
N GLY A 27 2.40 5.76 -5.66
CA GLY A 27 3.16 4.70 -5.03
C GLY A 27 3.44 3.50 -5.95
N LEU A 28 2.58 3.24 -6.95
CA LEU A 28 2.72 2.09 -7.85
C LEU A 28 4.12 1.98 -8.52
N PRO A 29 4.67 3.01 -9.16
CA PRO A 29 6.00 2.90 -9.78
C PRO A 29 7.11 2.62 -8.75
N LEU A 30 6.96 3.08 -7.50
CA LEU A 30 7.96 2.82 -6.45
C LEU A 30 7.95 1.34 -6.04
N VAL A 31 6.77 0.78 -5.78
CA VAL A 31 6.65 -0.63 -5.35
C VAL A 31 6.96 -1.62 -6.48
N GLN A 32 6.88 -1.20 -7.74
CA GLN A 32 7.36 -2.00 -8.88
C GLN A 32 8.88 -2.21 -8.87
N GLU A 33 9.63 -1.33 -8.20
CA GLU A 33 11.07 -1.46 -8.01
C GLU A 33 11.44 -2.34 -6.80
N GLU A 34 10.45 -2.83 -6.03
CA GLU A 34 10.67 -3.65 -4.84
C GLU A 34 10.57 -5.15 -5.18
N PRO A 35 11.70 -5.85 -5.36
CA PRO A 35 11.68 -7.24 -5.83
C PRO A 35 11.06 -8.23 -4.82
N ALA A 36 10.96 -7.85 -3.55
CA ALA A 36 10.39 -8.68 -2.49
C ALA A 36 8.89 -8.43 -2.26
N THR A 37 8.32 -7.38 -2.84
CA THR A 37 6.89 -7.04 -2.76
C THR A 37 6.15 -7.87 -3.80
N THR A 38 5.64 -9.02 -3.38
CA THR A 38 5.02 -10.01 -4.29
C THR A 38 3.71 -9.51 -4.88
N ALA A 39 2.94 -8.78 -4.08
CA ALA A 39 1.74 -8.08 -4.53
C ALA A 39 1.56 -6.81 -3.72
N TRP A 40 0.98 -5.79 -4.35
CA TRP A 40 0.66 -4.51 -3.71
C TRP A 40 -0.63 -3.96 -4.31
N PHE A 41 -1.51 -3.45 -3.45
CA PHE A 41 -2.80 -2.89 -3.83
C PHE A 41 -3.06 -1.59 -3.07
N ALA A 42 -3.29 -0.50 -3.80
CA ALA A 42 -3.99 0.66 -3.28
C ALA A 42 -5.50 0.40 -3.30
N ILE A 43 -6.18 0.66 -2.19
CA ILE A 43 -7.60 0.34 -2.01
C ILE A 43 -8.35 1.61 -1.60
N ARG A 44 -9.46 1.90 -2.29
CA ARG A 44 -10.46 2.86 -1.82
C ARG A 44 -11.58 2.11 -1.12
N LEU A 45 -11.64 2.24 0.21
CA LEU A 45 -12.62 1.55 1.04
C LEU A 45 -13.91 2.37 1.21
N GLY A 46 -13.85 3.69 1.03
CA GLY A 46 -15.00 4.59 1.12
C GLY A 46 -14.70 6.00 0.60
N PRO A 47 -15.55 7.00 0.94
CA PRO A 47 -15.37 8.38 0.48
C PRO A 47 -14.05 9.01 0.94
N SER A 48 -13.70 8.84 2.22
CA SER A 48 -12.49 9.37 2.86
C SER A 48 -11.56 8.30 3.45
N THR A 49 -11.91 7.02 3.33
CA THR A 49 -11.12 5.91 3.86
C THR A 49 -10.46 5.15 2.73
N PHE A 50 -9.15 4.96 2.87
CA PHE A 50 -8.29 4.27 1.91
C PHE A 50 -7.45 3.20 2.63
N GLY A 51 -6.71 2.42 1.87
CA GLY A 51 -5.72 1.53 2.44
C GLY A 51 -4.71 0.99 1.45
N ILE A 52 -3.74 0.28 2.00
CA ILE A 52 -2.74 -0.50 1.27
C ILE A 52 -2.83 -1.94 1.79
N PHE A 53 -2.84 -2.89 0.86
CA PHE A 53 -2.56 -4.28 1.15
C PHE A 53 -1.37 -4.73 0.32
N ASP A 54 -0.38 -5.32 0.97
CA ASP A 54 0.81 -5.83 0.32
C ASP A 54 1.19 -7.20 0.90
N ALA A 55 1.95 -7.96 0.12
CA ALA A 55 2.23 -9.36 0.40
C ALA A 55 3.69 -9.70 0.07
N PHE A 56 4.33 -10.45 0.96
CA PHE A 56 5.77 -10.74 0.89
C PHE A 56 6.04 -12.24 1.12
N PRO A 57 7.17 -12.76 0.60
CA PRO A 57 7.57 -14.15 0.83
C PRO A 57 7.96 -14.42 2.29
N ASP A 58 8.51 -13.40 2.98
CA ASP A 58 9.06 -13.49 4.34
C ASP A 58 9.18 -12.11 5.02
N GLU A 59 9.67 -12.13 6.26
CA GLU A 59 9.85 -10.95 7.10
C GLU A 59 10.91 -9.98 6.56
N ALA A 60 11.96 -10.47 5.91
CA ALA A 60 13.00 -9.61 5.35
C ALA A 60 12.46 -8.79 4.17
N GLY A 61 11.62 -9.42 3.33
CA GLY A 61 10.89 -8.71 2.28
C GLY A 61 9.95 -7.64 2.82
N ARG A 62 9.18 -7.97 3.87
CA ARG A 62 8.31 -7.00 4.55
C ARG A 62 9.09 -5.84 5.15
N GLN A 63 10.24 -6.12 5.77
CA GLN A 63 11.08 -5.09 6.39
C GLN A 63 11.78 -4.19 5.37
N ALA A 64 12.05 -4.69 4.15
CA ALA A 64 12.60 -3.88 3.08
C ALA A 64 11.57 -2.88 2.50
N HIS A 65 10.27 -3.18 2.63
CA HIS A 65 9.18 -2.30 2.21
C HIS A 65 8.88 -1.17 3.22
N LEU A 66 9.00 -1.46 4.53
CA LEU A 66 8.73 -0.52 5.63
C LEU A 66 9.81 0.57 5.77
#